data_AF-A0A3M6TLM9-F1
#
_entry.id   AF-A0A3M6TLM9-F1
#
_cell.length_a   1.000
_cell.length_b   1.000
_cell.length_c   1.000
_cell.angle_alpha   90.00
_cell.angle_beta   90.00
_cell.angle_gamma   90.00
#
_symmetry.space_group_name_H-M   'P 1'
#
loop_
_entity.id
_entity.type
_entity.pdbx_description
1 polymer ?
#
loop_
_entity_poly.entity_id
_entity_poly.type
_entity_poly.pdbx_seq_one_letter_code
_entity_poly.pdbx_strand_id
1 'polypeptide(L)'
;MGWALEQLSQNVKQNLISDERLAETKPRESSKGYANYLHNRWRENRTEWLSNIQIQGFFSRLCLKQRSKLQQESDDATDADDEDHHLMEASASDVDEECLREARNAIMDEIRLKHPIMFDISDLCSLAREERLPSLKVKMLRDMCKHFELAFKVQDTNAAPLAKMEEVISGCGCYAI
;
A
#
# COMPACT_ATOMS: atom_id res chain seq x y z
N MET A 1 -17.13 7.18 15.24
CA MET A 1 -16.07 7.14 14.20
C MET A 1 -16.02 5.82 13.42
N GLY A 2 -16.56 4.69 13.89
CA GLY A 2 -16.50 3.39 13.18
C GLY A 2 -17.21 3.32 11.82
N TRP A 3 -18.34 4.03 11.65
CA TRP A 3 -19.10 4.02 10.39
C TRP A 3 -18.33 4.60 9.19
N ALA A 4 -17.38 5.50 9.41
CA ALA A 4 -16.59 6.10 8.33
C ALA A 4 -15.52 5.13 7.79
N LEU A 5 -14.88 4.37 8.68
CA LEU A 5 -13.88 3.36 8.32
C LEU A 5 -14.52 2.16 7.63
N GLU A 6 -15.70 1.75 8.10
CA GLU A 6 -16.44 0.64 7.49
C GLU A 6 -16.92 1.01 6.09
N GLN A 7 -17.32 2.27 5.88
CA GLN A 7 -17.76 2.74 4.57
C GLN A 7 -16.59 2.95 3.58
N LEU A 8 -15.42 3.36 4.07
CA LEU A 8 -14.20 3.36 3.27
C LEU A 8 -13.78 1.93 2.86
N SER A 9 -13.85 0.97 3.79
CA SER A 9 -13.55 -0.44 3.50
C SER A 9 -14.50 -1.04 2.45
N GLN A 10 -15.80 -0.74 2.56
CA GLN A 10 -16.81 -1.20 1.60
C GLN A 10 -16.60 -0.58 0.21
N ASN A 11 -16.26 0.71 0.14
CA ASN A 11 -15.96 1.38 -1.13
C ASN A 11 -14.68 0.85 -1.79
N VAL A 12 -13.63 0.57 -1.01
CA VAL A 12 -12.41 -0.07 -1.53
C VAL A 12 -12.71 -1.45 -2.09
N LYS A 13 -13.50 -2.27 -1.38
CA LYS A 13 -13.90 -3.61 -1.84
C LYS A 13 -14.71 -3.57 -3.14
N GLN A 14 -15.68 -2.65 -3.26
CA GLN A 14 -16.49 -2.51 -4.48
C GLN A 14 -15.67 -2.04 -5.68
N ASN A 15 -14.70 -1.15 -5.47
CA ASN A 15 -13.79 -0.70 -6.53
C ASN A 15 -12.85 -1.82 -7.00
N LEU A 16 -12.35 -2.66 -6.10
CA LEU A 16 -11.50 -3.80 -6.45
C LEU A 16 -12.27 -4.86 -7.26
N ILE A 17 -13.52 -5.15 -6.89
CA ILE A 17 -14.38 -6.11 -7.60
C ILE A 17 -14.75 -5.61 -9.00
N SER A 18 -14.93 -4.30 -9.15
CA SER A 18 -15.24 -3.66 -10.44
C SER A 18 -14.04 -3.65 -11.39
N ASP A 19 -12.81 -3.60 -10.87
CA ASP A 19 -11.59 -3.67 -11.69
C ASP A 19 -11.27 -5.10 -12.14
N GLU A 20 -11.69 -6.13 -11.37
CA GLU A 20 -11.51 -7.54 -11.70
C GLU A 20 -12.41 -7.99 -12.87
N ARG A 21 -13.64 -7.45 -12.99
CA ARG A 21 -14.53 -7.70 -14.15
C ARG A 21 -14.07 -7.03 -15.46
N LEU A 22 -13.22 -6.02 -15.39
CA LEU A 22 -12.68 -5.32 -16.57
C LEU A 22 -11.37 -5.95 -17.10
N ALA A 23 -10.84 -6.97 -16.42
CA ALA A 23 -9.62 -7.65 -16.82
C ALA A 23 -9.74 -8.44 -18.14
N GLU A 24 -10.95 -8.70 -18.63
CA GLU A 24 -11.20 -9.47 -19.86
C GLU A 24 -10.87 -8.71 -21.17
N THR A 25 -10.55 -7.42 -21.12
CA THR A 25 -10.27 -6.62 -22.34
C THR A 25 -8.92 -5.91 -22.36
N LYS A 26 -7.95 -6.32 -21.52
CA LYS A 26 -6.59 -5.75 -21.53
C LYS A 26 -5.84 -6.13 -22.82
N PRO A 27 -5.34 -5.18 -23.62
CA PRO A 27 -4.52 -5.50 -24.79
C PRO A 27 -3.15 -6.04 -24.37
N ARG A 28 -2.71 -7.08 -25.07
CA ARG A 28 -1.42 -7.74 -24.84
C ARG A 28 -0.26 -6.91 -25.42
N GLU A 29 0.67 -6.58 -24.53
CA GLU A 29 2.09 -6.23 -24.78
C GLU A 29 2.42 -5.02 -25.69
N SER A 30 2.44 -3.83 -25.09
CA SER A 30 3.44 -2.77 -25.34
C SER A 30 3.29 -1.65 -24.30
N SER A 31 4.40 -1.21 -23.69
CA SER A 31 4.40 -0.16 -22.64
C SER A 31 3.74 1.15 -23.11
N LYS A 32 3.78 1.44 -24.42
CA LYS A 32 3.12 2.61 -25.03
C LYS A 32 1.61 2.41 -25.18
N GLY A 33 1.17 1.17 -25.45
CA GLY A 33 -0.25 0.82 -25.56
C GLY A 33 -0.96 0.90 -24.21
N TYR A 34 -0.29 0.45 -23.14
CA TYR A 34 -0.83 0.55 -21.79
C TYR A 34 -0.93 2.00 -21.29
N ALA A 35 0.09 2.82 -21.55
CA ALA A 35 0.06 4.24 -21.21
C ALA A 35 -1.08 4.99 -21.93
N ASN A 36 -1.32 4.68 -23.21
CA ASN A 36 -2.43 5.26 -23.96
C ASN A 36 -3.80 4.76 -23.48
N TYR A 37 -3.93 3.48 -23.13
CA TYR A 37 -5.16 2.93 -22.53
C TYR A 37 -5.49 3.64 -21.21
N LEU A 38 -4.51 3.79 -20.33
CA LEU A 38 -4.69 4.56 -19.10
C LEU A 38 -5.07 5.99 -19.43
N HIS A 39 -4.33 6.69 -20.28
CA HIS A 39 -4.62 8.09 -20.64
C HIS A 39 -6.04 8.30 -21.19
N ASN A 40 -6.53 7.37 -22.00
CA ASN A 40 -7.88 7.41 -22.55
C ASN A 40 -8.94 7.07 -21.49
N ARG A 41 -8.70 6.07 -20.63
CA ARG A 41 -9.58 5.74 -19.50
C ARG A 41 -9.66 6.91 -18.50
N TRP A 42 -8.53 7.54 -18.18
CA TRP A 42 -8.45 8.75 -17.37
C TRP A 42 -9.20 9.92 -18.01
N ARG A 43 -9.12 10.08 -19.34
CA ARG A 43 -9.81 11.14 -20.09
C ARG A 43 -11.33 10.94 -20.10
N GLU A 44 -11.80 9.73 -20.37
CA GLU A 44 -13.21 9.36 -20.44
C GLU A 44 -13.90 9.52 -19.08
N ASN A 45 -13.17 9.29 -17.98
CA ASN A 45 -13.75 9.36 -16.65
C ASN A 45 -13.65 10.73 -15.96
N ARG A 46 -13.12 11.78 -16.61
CA ARG A 46 -12.90 13.11 -15.98
C ARG A 46 -14.15 13.75 -15.36
N THR A 47 -15.34 13.35 -15.77
CA THR A 47 -16.61 13.81 -15.19
C THR A 47 -16.98 13.13 -13.88
N GLU A 48 -16.38 11.96 -13.58
CA GLU A 48 -16.54 11.26 -12.29
C GLU A 48 -15.54 11.76 -11.23
N TRP A 49 -14.45 12.41 -11.64
CA TRP A 49 -13.44 12.95 -10.72
C TRP A 49 -13.73 14.42 -10.39
N LEU A 50 -13.67 14.75 -9.10
CA LEU A 50 -13.71 16.14 -8.66
C LEU A 50 -12.46 16.87 -9.18
N SER A 51 -12.67 18.03 -9.82
CA SER A 51 -11.58 18.93 -10.18
C SER A 51 -10.85 19.46 -8.94
N ASN A 52 -9.59 19.88 -9.10
CA ASN A 52 -8.82 20.51 -8.01
C ASN A 52 -9.59 21.65 -7.32
N ILE A 53 -10.35 22.44 -8.10
CA ILE A 53 -11.18 23.54 -7.58
C ILE A 53 -12.32 23.00 -6.70
N GLN A 54 -12.97 21.91 -7.12
CA GLN A 54 -14.05 21.29 -6.33
C GLN A 54 -13.53 20.68 -5.03
N ILE A 55 -12.37 20.01 -5.08
CA ILE A 55 -11.71 19.43 -3.90
C ILE A 55 -11.32 20.55 -2.93
N GLN A 56 -10.63 21.59 -3.43
CA GLN A 56 -10.21 22.72 -2.62
C GLN A 56 -11.40 23.46 -1.98
N GLY A 57 -12.46 23.69 -2.76
CA GLY A 57 -13.69 24.31 -2.25
C GLY A 57 -14.41 23.44 -1.22
N PHE A 58 -14.37 22.11 -1.37
CA PHE A 58 -14.93 21.17 -0.39
C PHE A 58 -14.19 21.25 0.94
N PHE A 59 -12.85 21.15 0.93
CA PHE A 59 -12.06 21.25 2.15
C PHE A 59 -12.11 22.65 2.78
N SER A 60 -12.14 23.73 1.99
CA SER A 60 -12.36 25.08 2.49
C SER A 60 -13.68 25.20 3.25
N ARG A 61 -14.78 24.69 2.68
CA ARG A 61 -16.09 24.66 3.34
C ARG A 61 -16.11 23.78 4.60
N LEU A 62 -15.43 22.64 4.57
CA LEU A 62 -15.29 21.78 5.76
C LEU A 62 -14.53 22.49 6.88
N CYS A 63 -13.40 23.14 6.57
CA CYS A 63 -12.61 23.90 7.54
C CYS A 63 -13.42 25.06 8.14
N LEU A 64 -14.16 25.80 7.31
CA LEU A 64 -15.06 26.87 7.79
C LEU A 64 -16.15 26.33 8.73
N LYS A 65 -16.77 25.20 8.37
CA LYS A 65 -17.80 24.55 9.19
C LYS A 65 -17.23 24.00 10.52
N GLN A 66 -15.96 23.61 10.54
CA GLN A 66 -15.29 23.17 11.76
C GLN A 66 -14.94 24.36 12.66
N ARG A 67 -14.49 25.48 12.09
CA ARG A 67 -14.26 26.74 12.81
C ARG A 67 -15.54 27.32 13.41
N SER A 68 -16.64 27.32 12.64
CA SER A 68 -17.93 27.82 13.14
C SER A 68 -18.47 27.00 14.31
N LYS A 69 -18.19 25.69 14.35
CA LYS A 69 -18.54 24.83 15.50
C LYS A 69 -17.72 25.16 16.73
N LEU A 70 -16.43 25.46 16.57
CA LEU A 70 -15.56 25.85 17.69
C LEU A 70 -15.91 27.25 18.22
N GLN A 71 -16.30 28.19 17.36
CA GLN A 71 -16.77 29.51 17.79
C GLN A 71 -18.15 29.45 18.48
N GLN A 72 -19.05 28.55 18.08
CA GLN A 72 -20.34 28.39 18.74
C GLN A 72 -20.23 27.83 20.18
N GLU A 73 -19.09 27.25 20.54
CA GLU A 73 -18.78 26.81 21.91
C GLU A 73 -18.06 27.90 22.73
N SER A 74 -17.67 29.03 22.12
CA SER A 74 -16.90 30.10 22.76
C SER A 74 -17.55 31.48 22.80
N ASP A 75 -18.82 31.64 22.40
CA ASP A 75 -19.52 32.93 22.50
C ASP A 75 -20.01 33.22 23.94
N ASP A 76 -19.06 33.58 24.81
CA ASP A 76 -19.19 34.74 25.67
C ASP A 76 -18.03 35.71 25.34
N ALA A 77 -18.40 36.90 24.90
CA ALA A 77 -17.59 38.10 24.64
C ALA A 77 -16.83 38.26 23.30
N THR A 78 -17.37 39.23 22.55
CA THR A 78 -16.72 40.37 21.87
C THR A 78 -16.38 40.32 20.37
N ASP A 79 -16.74 41.47 19.79
CA ASP A 79 -16.87 41.91 18.41
C ASP A 79 -15.56 42.50 17.85
N ALA A 80 -15.39 42.43 16.52
CA ALA A 80 -14.31 42.99 15.68
C ALA A 80 -12.88 42.46 15.96
N ASP A 81 -12.00 42.20 14.98
CA ASP A 81 -11.70 42.92 13.75
C ASP A 81 -10.82 42.02 12.84
N ASP A 82 -10.83 42.30 11.54
CA ASP A 82 -10.06 41.62 10.49
C ASP A 82 -8.54 41.82 10.66
N GLU A 83 -7.78 40.83 11.12
CA GLU A 83 -6.33 40.69 10.83
C GLU A 83 -5.86 39.27 11.22
N ASP A 84 -5.92 38.28 10.32
CA ASP A 84 -4.99 37.15 10.41
C ASP A 84 -4.78 36.42 9.07
N HIS A 85 -4.10 37.10 8.15
CA HIS A 85 -3.47 36.50 6.96
C HIS A 85 -2.12 35.82 7.33
N HIS A 86 -1.95 35.24 8.53
CA HIS A 86 -0.65 34.65 8.88
C HIS A 86 -0.65 33.46 9.87
N LEU A 87 -1.71 32.65 9.90
CA LEU A 87 -1.76 31.47 10.79
C LEU A 87 -2.37 30.20 10.15
N MET A 88 -2.16 29.99 8.84
CA MET A 88 -2.68 28.81 8.13
C MET A 88 -1.63 27.70 7.89
N GLU A 89 -0.53 27.69 8.63
CA GLU A 89 0.48 26.60 8.58
C GLU A 89 0.53 25.80 9.89
N ALA A 90 -0.58 25.67 10.61
CA ALA A 90 -0.60 24.93 11.87
C ALA A 90 -1.59 23.74 11.92
N SER A 91 -2.56 23.64 11.01
CA SER A 91 -3.64 22.63 11.13
C SER A 91 -3.59 21.47 10.12
N ALA A 92 -2.50 21.32 9.36
CA ALA A 92 -2.24 20.12 8.57
C ALA A 92 -1.43 19.05 9.33
N SER A 93 -0.95 19.37 10.54
CA SER A 93 0.07 18.59 11.27
C SER A 93 -0.48 17.69 12.40
N ASP A 94 -1.80 17.54 12.53
CA ASP A 94 -2.41 16.76 13.63
C ASP A 94 -2.94 15.39 13.16
N VAL A 95 -2.38 14.86 12.08
CA VAL A 95 -2.38 13.40 11.92
C VAL A 95 -1.38 12.89 12.93
N ASP A 96 -1.87 12.20 13.95
CA ASP A 96 -1.05 11.59 14.98
C ASP A 96 0.05 10.73 14.33
N GLU A 97 1.29 11.22 14.39
CA GLU A 97 2.48 10.51 13.86
C GLU A 97 2.64 9.13 14.52
N GLU A 98 2.09 8.95 15.74
CA GLU A 98 1.93 7.65 16.36
C GLU A 98 1.04 6.74 15.54
N CYS A 99 -0.17 7.20 15.21
CA CYS A 99 -1.15 6.46 14.43
C CYS A 99 -0.62 6.10 13.03
N LEU A 100 0.10 7.01 12.36
CA LEU A 100 0.76 6.72 11.09
C LEU A 100 1.86 5.67 11.25
N ARG A 101 2.66 5.76 12.31
CA ARG A 101 3.72 4.79 12.60
C ARG A 101 3.16 3.42 12.94
N GLU A 102 2.11 3.36 13.74
CA GLU A 102 1.39 2.12 14.06
C GLU A 102 0.78 1.49 12.81
N ALA A 103 0.09 2.28 11.97
CA ALA A 103 -0.45 1.79 10.72
C ALA A 103 0.65 1.26 9.79
N ARG A 104 1.77 1.97 9.67
CA ARG A 104 2.94 1.51 8.91
C ARG A 104 3.48 0.19 9.47
N ASN A 105 3.66 0.10 10.79
CA ASN A 105 4.18 -1.11 11.41
C ASN A 105 3.22 -2.29 11.23
N ALA A 106 1.92 -2.09 11.37
CA ALA A 106 0.91 -3.12 11.13
C ALA A 106 0.93 -3.63 9.68
N ILE A 107 1.00 -2.72 8.70
CA ILE A 107 1.13 -3.08 7.28
C ILE A 107 2.43 -3.85 7.04
N MET A 108 3.55 -3.39 7.61
CA MET A 108 4.82 -4.10 7.45
C MET A 108 4.78 -5.48 8.12
N ASP A 109 4.13 -5.63 9.27
CA ASP A 109 3.96 -6.92 9.95
C ASP A 109 3.02 -7.87 9.19
N GLU A 110 2.09 -7.35 8.40
CA GLU A 110 1.19 -8.15 7.57
C GLU A 110 1.88 -8.60 6.26
N ILE A 111 2.70 -7.75 5.65
CA ILE A 111 3.34 -8.01 4.35
C ILE A 111 4.70 -8.71 4.50
N ARG A 112 5.42 -8.53 5.62
CA ARG A 112 6.73 -9.16 5.83
C ARG A 112 6.59 -10.68 5.98
N LEU A 113 7.59 -11.40 5.46
CA LEU A 113 7.76 -12.82 5.71
C LEU A 113 7.97 -13.05 7.21
N LYS A 114 7.03 -13.75 7.86
CA LYS A 114 7.11 -14.09 9.27
C LYS A 114 8.00 -15.33 9.44
N HIS A 115 8.88 -15.29 10.44
CA HIS A 115 9.66 -16.46 10.84
C HIS A 115 8.76 -17.51 11.52
N PRO A 116 8.96 -18.83 11.27
CA PRO A 116 9.84 -19.42 10.26
C PRO A 116 9.29 -19.30 8.83
N ILE A 117 10.17 -19.12 7.86
CA ILE A 117 9.80 -19.16 6.44
C ILE A 117 9.54 -20.63 6.08
N MET A 118 8.27 -21.00 6.01
CA MET A 118 7.85 -22.37 5.70
C MET A 118 7.64 -22.55 4.21
N PHE A 119 8.11 -23.69 3.68
CA PHE A 119 7.73 -24.19 2.37
C PHE A 119 7.30 -25.65 2.51
N ASP A 120 6.02 -25.93 2.19
CA ASP A 120 5.39 -27.24 2.43
C ASP A 120 5.55 -27.65 3.92
N ILE A 121 6.30 -28.71 4.22
CA ILE A 121 6.62 -29.17 5.58
C ILE A 121 8.01 -28.74 6.08
N SER A 122 8.76 -27.96 5.30
CA SER A 122 10.16 -27.62 5.56
C SER A 122 10.34 -26.20 6.06
N ASP A 123 11.08 -26.03 7.17
CA ASP A 123 11.55 -24.73 7.66
C ASP A 123 12.80 -24.29 6.88
N LEU A 124 12.65 -23.29 6.02
CA LEU A 124 13.74 -22.78 5.20
C LEU A 124 14.80 -22.05 6.02
N CYS A 125 14.44 -21.45 7.16
CA CYS A 125 15.39 -20.79 8.04
C CYS A 125 16.34 -21.81 8.68
N SER A 126 15.81 -22.96 9.10
CA SER A 126 16.65 -24.06 9.61
C SER A 126 17.50 -24.71 8.52
N LEU A 127 16.95 -24.90 7.31
CA LEU A 127 17.73 -25.40 6.16
C LEU A 127 18.88 -24.47 5.75
N ALA A 128 18.69 -23.15 5.91
CA ALA A 128 19.73 -22.16 5.67
C ALA A 128 20.85 -22.25 6.71
N ARG A 129 20.51 -22.33 8.01
CA ARG A 129 21.49 -22.48 9.10
C ARG A 129 22.30 -23.77 9.01
N GLU A 130 21.68 -24.83 8.53
CA GLU A 130 22.35 -26.13 8.32
C GLU A 130 23.16 -26.18 7.01
N GLU A 131 23.22 -25.09 6.22
CA GLU A 131 23.85 -25.04 4.89
C GLU A 131 23.31 -26.11 3.91
N ARG A 132 22.05 -26.51 4.09
CA ARG A 132 21.41 -27.58 3.30
C ARG A 132 20.68 -27.09 2.07
N LEU A 133 20.41 -25.79 1.96
CA LEU A 133 19.84 -25.16 0.76
C LEU A 133 20.57 -25.55 -0.56
N PRO A 134 21.91 -25.47 -0.68
CA PRO A 134 22.62 -25.87 -1.90
C PRO A 134 22.53 -27.36 -2.21
N SER A 135 22.26 -28.20 -1.21
CA SER A 135 22.11 -29.65 -1.37
C SER A 135 20.71 -30.07 -1.86
N LEU A 136 19.75 -29.15 -1.90
CA LEU A 136 18.39 -29.43 -2.34
C LEU A 136 18.34 -29.72 -3.85
N LYS A 137 17.40 -30.60 -4.23
CA LYS A 137 17.13 -30.87 -5.64
C LYS A 137 16.67 -29.59 -6.34
N VAL A 138 17.17 -29.36 -7.55
CA VAL A 138 16.84 -28.18 -8.37
C VAL A 138 15.34 -27.97 -8.56
N LYS A 139 14.60 -29.07 -8.70
CA LYS A 139 13.14 -29.03 -8.79
C LYS A 139 12.53 -28.38 -7.55
N MET A 140 12.98 -28.76 -6.35
CA MET A 140 12.49 -28.16 -5.10
C MET A 140 12.86 -26.68 -5.01
N LEU A 141 14.10 -26.29 -5.34
CA LEU A 141 14.49 -24.87 -5.35
C LEU A 141 13.63 -24.04 -6.30
N ARG A 142 13.33 -24.56 -7.49
CA ARG A 142 12.42 -23.89 -8.44
C ARG A 142 10.99 -23.83 -7.94
N ASP A 143 10.49 -24.87 -7.30
CA ASP A 143 9.15 -24.90 -6.74
C ASP A 143 9.03 -23.92 -5.55
N MET A 144 10.09 -23.78 -4.73
CA MET A 144 10.22 -22.74 -3.71
C MET A 144 10.20 -21.34 -4.34
N CYS A 145 11.03 -21.07 -5.36
CA CYS A 145 11.01 -19.79 -6.07
C CYS A 145 9.62 -19.44 -6.63
N LYS A 146 8.89 -20.41 -7.17
CA LYS A 146 7.52 -20.19 -7.64
C LYS A 146 6.56 -19.86 -6.50
N HIS A 147 6.69 -20.52 -5.36
CA HIS A 147 5.82 -20.29 -4.20
C HIS A 147 5.99 -18.89 -3.62
N PHE A 148 7.21 -18.37 -3.58
CA PHE A 148 7.50 -16.99 -3.18
C PHE A 148 7.43 -15.99 -4.34
N GLU A 149 6.86 -16.39 -5.48
CA GLU A 149 6.68 -15.56 -6.68
C GLU A 149 7.96 -14.88 -7.20
N LEU A 150 9.12 -15.50 -6.97
CA LEU A 150 10.40 -14.99 -7.44
C LEU A 150 10.56 -15.26 -8.93
N ALA A 151 10.80 -14.20 -9.70
CA ALA A 151 11.07 -14.33 -11.13
C ALA A 151 12.40 -15.05 -11.36
N PHE A 152 12.45 -16.12 -12.16
CA PHE A 152 13.69 -16.77 -12.62
C PHE A 152 13.52 -17.28 -14.05
N LYS A 153 14.62 -17.45 -14.80
CA LYS A 153 14.56 -18.02 -16.15
C LYS A 153 14.66 -19.53 -16.05
N VAL A 154 13.90 -20.23 -16.89
CA VAL A 154 13.93 -21.71 -16.94
C VAL A 154 15.32 -22.25 -17.32
N GLN A 155 16.10 -21.46 -18.05
CA GLN A 155 17.46 -21.77 -18.47
C GLN A 155 18.52 -21.56 -17.37
N ASP A 156 18.14 -20.93 -16.25
CA ASP A 156 19.10 -20.64 -15.19
C ASP A 156 19.59 -21.94 -14.52
N THR A 157 20.89 -22.01 -14.27
CA THR A 157 21.50 -23.07 -13.45
C THR A 157 21.11 -22.91 -11.99
N ASN A 158 21.30 -23.95 -11.17
CA ASN A 158 20.86 -24.01 -9.77
C ASN A 158 21.34 -22.84 -8.90
N ALA A 159 22.45 -22.20 -9.27
CA ALA A 159 22.99 -21.06 -8.57
C ALA A 159 22.02 -19.86 -8.52
N ALA A 160 21.25 -19.61 -9.58
CA ALA A 160 20.33 -18.47 -9.61
C ALA A 160 19.09 -18.63 -8.71
N PRO A 161 18.33 -19.75 -8.74
CA PRO A 161 17.23 -19.95 -7.80
C PRO A 161 17.73 -20.11 -6.36
N LEU A 162 18.93 -20.65 -6.15
CA LEU A 162 19.55 -20.73 -4.82
C LEU A 162 19.85 -19.32 -4.28
N ALA A 163 20.54 -18.47 -5.04
CA ALA A 163 20.85 -17.11 -4.61
C ALA A 163 19.59 -16.29 -4.29
N LYS A 164 18.50 -16.50 -5.04
CA LYS A 164 17.20 -15.87 -4.77
C LYS A 164 16.54 -16.39 -3.49
N MET A 165 16.67 -17.68 -3.20
CA MET A 165 16.21 -18.21 -1.92
C MET A 165 17.03 -17.65 -0.75
N GLU A 166 18.35 -17.56 -0.91
CA GLU A 166 19.23 -16.96 0.11
C GLU A 166 18.88 -15.49 0.34
N GLU A 167 18.58 -14.72 -0.71
CA GLU A 167 18.10 -13.34 -0.61
C GLU A 167 16.79 -13.26 0.20
N VAL A 168 15.80 -14.11 -0.10
CA VAL A 168 14.54 -14.17 0.66
C VAL A 168 14.78 -14.51 2.13
N ILE A 169 15.64 -15.49 2.41
CA ILE A 169 15.91 -15.93 3.77
C ILE A 169 16.74 -14.89 4.54
N SER A 170 17.60 -14.12 3.87
CA SER A 170 18.34 -13.01 4.47
C SER A 170 17.42 -11.89 4.99
N GLY A 171 16.20 -11.78 4.45
CA GLY A 171 15.16 -10.90 4.97
C GLY A 171 14.56 -11.36 6.31
N CYS A 172 14.81 -12.61 6.73
CA CYS A 172 14.41 -13.10 8.04
C CYS A 172 15.34 -12.54 9.11
N GLY A 173 14.78 -11.96 10.18
CA GLY A 173 15.56 -11.55 11.36
C GLY A 173 16.31 -12.69 12.04
N CYS A 174 15.95 -13.94 11.75
CA CYS A 174 16.61 -15.15 12.22
C CYS A 174 17.91 -15.51 11.50
N TYR A 175 18.18 -14.93 10.32
CA TYR A 175 19.35 -15.25 9.50
C TYR A 175 20.63 -14.53 9.99
N ALA A 176 20.46 -13.43 10.73
CA ALA A 176 21.56 -12.60 11.25
C ALA A 176 22.03 -13.00 12.66
N ILE A 177 21.62 -14.17 13.17
CA ILE A 177 21.90 -14.67 14.53
C ILE A 177 22.84 -15.88 14.48
#